data_AF-A0ABD4QH97-F1
#
_entry.id   AF-A0ABD4QH97-F1
#
_cell.length_a   1.000
_cell.length_b   1.000
_cell.length_c   1.000
_cell.angle_alpha   90.00
_cell.angle_beta   90.00
_cell.angle_gamma   90.00
#
_symmetry.space_group_name_H-M   'P 1'
#
loop_
_entity.id
_entity.type
_entity.pdbx_description
1 polymer ?
#
loop_
_entity_poly.entity_id
_entity_poly.type
_entity_poly.pdbx_seq_one_letter_code
_entity_poly.pdbx_strand_id
1 'polypeptide(L)'
;MKTLNDYFNDELEKINSLEGVNHQFLSINSTAINGIFGYIFSLSYLKNKAETKNYFDSEFDMTFSLLLESFYALITGQCRGALLLLRAAQEANFKFVLEKERGVMLNDNPTLEFQKLDFRFKETKRKFINDLKKCLDEDDFSEYYDSVEKNLFFYQKLSAVSHSVSSGTPITNVEYFSSLHNNTIIDRAEYFKLFDNVVDKIFLLNYFLIRESLINWDSYILEDLLRIMYGKRRTKTLIEIVKKDKISS
;
A
#
# COMPACT_ATOMS: atom_id res chain seq x y z
N MET A 1 -8.19 10.86 26.93
CA MET A 1 -7.74 11.18 25.55
C MET A 1 -7.79 9.87 24.78
N LYS A 2 -8.42 9.82 23.60
CA LYS A 2 -8.48 8.59 22.79
C LYS A 2 -7.07 8.22 22.30
N THR A 3 -6.72 6.94 22.38
CA THR A 3 -5.50 6.36 21.82
C THR A 3 -5.65 6.18 20.31
N LEU A 4 -4.55 5.96 19.59
CA LEU A 4 -4.61 5.68 18.16
C LEU A 4 -5.41 4.40 17.85
N ASN A 5 -5.31 3.41 18.72
CA ASN A 5 -6.09 2.17 18.61
C ASN A 5 -7.60 2.44 18.81
N ASP A 6 -7.98 3.38 19.67
CA ASP A 6 -9.39 3.77 19.83
C ASP A 6 -9.92 4.39 18.53
N TYR A 7 -9.16 5.29 17.89
CA TYR A 7 -9.54 5.86 16.59
C TYR A 7 -9.62 4.79 15.50
N PHE A 8 -8.67 3.84 15.48
CA PHE A 8 -8.73 2.73 14.54
C PHE A 8 -10.01 1.90 14.71
N ASN A 9 -10.36 1.56 15.96
CA ASN A 9 -11.58 0.80 16.25
C ASN A 9 -12.84 1.59 15.89
N ASP A 10 -12.90 2.89 16.19
CA ASP A 10 -14.03 3.75 15.80
C ASP A 10 -14.22 3.77 14.27
N GLU A 11 -13.14 3.91 13.50
CA GLU A 11 -13.21 3.90 12.03
C GLU A 11 -13.57 2.52 11.48
N LEU A 12 -13.08 1.45 12.11
CA LEU A 12 -13.41 0.08 11.75
C LEU A 12 -14.89 -0.22 11.97
N GLU A 13 -15.48 0.28 13.07
CA GLU A 13 -16.91 0.13 13.36
C GLU A 13 -17.78 0.79 12.29
N LYS A 14 -17.36 1.94 11.75
CA LYS A 14 -18.09 2.64 10.67
C LYS A 14 -18.21 1.80 9.40
N ILE A 15 -17.29 0.87 9.14
CA ILE A 15 -17.36 -0.04 7.98
C ILE A 15 -18.67 -0.83 8.00
N ASN A 16 -19.12 -1.26 9.18
CA ASN A 16 -20.40 -1.99 9.32
C ASN A 16 -21.63 -1.12 9.03
N SER A 17 -21.48 0.19 8.97
CA SER A 17 -22.58 1.12 8.68
C SER A 17 -22.60 1.63 7.24
N LEU A 18 -21.60 1.27 6.42
CA LEU A 18 -21.53 1.68 5.03
C LEU A 18 -22.62 1.01 4.20
N GLU A 19 -23.21 1.79 3.29
CA GLU A 19 -24.19 1.28 2.33
C GLU A 19 -23.57 0.19 1.44
N GLY A 20 -24.36 -0.83 1.09
CA GLY A 20 -23.94 -1.89 0.16
C GLY A 20 -23.01 -2.96 0.74
N VAL A 21 -22.56 -2.83 1.99
CA VAL A 21 -21.68 -3.81 2.64
C VAL A 21 -22.34 -5.18 2.77
N ASN A 22 -21.59 -6.22 2.42
CA ASN A 22 -22.03 -7.59 2.62
C ASN A 22 -21.66 -8.05 4.04
N HIS A 23 -22.58 -7.89 5.00
CA HIS A 23 -22.33 -8.22 6.41
C HIS A 23 -21.94 -9.68 6.65
N GLN A 24 -22.51 -10.61 5.88
CA GLN A 24 -22.14 -12.03 6.00
C GLN A 24 -20.69 -12.25 5.56
N PHE A 25 -20.30 -11.66 4.43
CA PHE A 25 -18.92 -11.70 3.95
C PHE A 25 -17.95 -11.05 4.94
N LEU A 26 -18.30 -9.89 5.47
CA LEU A 26 -17.49 -9.15 6.45
C LEU A 26 -17.28 -9.96 7.74
N SER A 27 -18.35 -10.55 8.28
CA SER A 27 -18.28 -11.37 9.50
C SER A 27 -17.35 -12.58 9.33
N ILE A 28 -17.48 -13.30 8.21
CA ILE A 28 -16.68 -14.49 7.89
C ILE A 28 -15.19 -14.15 7.70
N ASN A 29 -14.88 -12.95 7.21
CA ASN A 29 -13.52 -12.55 6.84
C ASN A 29 -12.96 -11.42 7.71
N SER A 30 -13.56 -11.17 8.86
CA SER A 30 -13.30 -10.00 9.72
C SER A 30 -11.82 -9.83 10.05
N THR A 31 -11.12 -10.89 10.48
CA THR A 31 -9.69 -10.82 10.80
C THR A 31 -8.84 -10.31 9.63
N ALA A 32 -9.09 -10.81 8.41
CA ALA A 32 -8.33 -10.42 7.23
C ALA A 32 -8.68 -9.00 6.78
N ILE A 33 -9.96 -8.64 6.83
CA ILE A 33 -10.45 -7.30 6.47
C ILE A 33 -9.91 -6.26 7.46
N ASN A 34 -9.89 -6.55 8.76
CA ASN A 34 -9.33 -5.67 9.77
C ASN A 34 -7.84 -5.44 9.56
N GLY A 35 -7.08 -6.50 9.20
CA GLY A 35 -5.66 -6.38 8.86
C GLY A 35 -5.44 -5.46 7.67
N ILE A 36 -6.19 -5.67 6.57
CA ILE A 36 -6.14 -4.81 5.37
C ILE A 36 -6.50 -3.36 5.72
N PHE A 37 -7.56 -3.16 6.49
CA PHE A 37 -8.00 -1.83 6.90
C PHE A 37 -6.96 -1.14 7.79
N GLY A 38 -6.21 -1.87 8.60
CA GLY A 38 -5.10 -1.34 9.40
C GLY A 38 -4.07 -0.57 8.57
N TYR A 39 -3.73 -1.07 7.38
CA TYR A 39 -2.83 -0.35 6.47
C TYR A 39 -3.47 0.90 5.87
N ILE A 40 -4.75 0.82 5.46
CA ILE A 40 -5.49 1.95 4.90
C ILE A 40 -5.64 3.06 5.93
N PHE A 41 -5.99 2.70 7.16
CA PHE A 41 -6.06 3.60 8.30
C PHE A 41 -4.70 4.26 8.55
N SER A 42 -3.62 3.47 8.55
CA SER A 42 -2.27 3.99 8.81
C SER A 42 -1.81 4.95 7.71
N LEU A 43 -2.09 4.66 6.43
CA LEU A 43 -1.84 5.58 5.32
C LEU A 43 -2.67 6.86 5.44
N SER A 44 -3.95 6.75 5.81
CA SER A 44 -4.81 7.91 6.07
C SER A 44 -4.25 8.79 7.19
N TYR A 45 -3.78 8.15 8.27
CA TYR A 45 -3.18 8.85 9.40
C TYR A 45 -1.92 9.61 8.97
N LEU A 46 -1.00 8.96 8.25
CA LEU A 46 0.22 9.59 7.74
C LEU A 46 -0.09 10.73 6.74
N LYS A 47 -1.05 10.54 5.84
CA LYS A 47 -1.45 11.57 4.88
C LYS A 47 -1.96 12.85 5.54
N ASN A 48 -2.71 12.72 6.62
CA ASN A 48 -3.38 13.85 7.27
C ASN A 48 -2.56 14.50 8.40
N LYS A 49 -1.42 13.92 8.77
CA LYS A 49 -0.56 14.44 9.84
C LYS A 49 0.28 15.61 9.34
N ALA A 50 0.37 16.69 10.13
CA ALA A 50 0.97 17.95 9.70
C ALA A 50 2.44 17.79 9.28
N GLU A 51 3.17 16.93 9.98
CA GLU A 51 4.59 16.63 9.80
C GLU A 51 4.90 15.87 8.51
N THR A 52 3.91 15.23 7.90
CA THR A 52 4.08 14.35 6.72
C THR A 52 3.19 14.75 5.55
N LYS A 53 2.24 15.68 5.74
CA LYS A 53 1.28 16.13 4.73
C LYS A 53 1.94 16.59 3.42
N ASN A 54 3.10 17.24 3.48
CA ASN A 54 3.78 17.76 2.28
C ASN A 54 4.33 16.67 1.34
N TYR A 55 4.47 15.43 1.83
CA TYR A 55 4.86 14.30 0.99
C TYR A 55 3.69 13.82 0.12
N PHE A 56 2.45 13.98 0.59
CA PHE A 56 1.24 13.45 -0.05
C PHE A 56 0.47 14.55 -0.79
N ASP A 57 0.65 14.60 -2.11
CA ASP A 57 -0.04 15.56 -2.97
C ASP A 57 -1.22 14.93 -3.73
N SER A 58 -1.73 15.64 -4.73
CA SER A 58 -2.85 15.18 -5.56
C SER A 58 -2.59 13.86 -6.29
N GLU A 59 -1.34 13.50 -6.57
CA GLU A 59 -1.03 12.20 -7.20
C GLU A 59 -1.22 11.05 -6.19
N PHE A 60 -0.87 11.30 -4.93
CA PHE A 60 -1.21 10.36 -3.86
C PHE A 60 -2.72 10.28 -3.61
N ASP A 61 -3.45 11.39 -3.74
CA ASP A 61 -4.91 11.37 -3.57
C ASP A 61 -5.60 10.43 -4.57
N MET A 62 -5.12 10.37 -5.81
CA MET A 62 -5.58 9.38 -6.78
C MET A 62 -5.26 7.95 -6.32
N THR A 63 -4.03 7.71 -5.89
CA THR A 63 -3.60 6.40 -5.36
C THR A 63 -4.47 5.95 -4.18
N PHE A 64 -4.70 6.84 -3.22
CA PHE A 64 -5.47 6.56 -2.02
C PHE A 64 -6.95 6.34 -2.34
N SER A 65 -7.51 7.09 -3.30
CA SER A 65 -8.88 6.87 -3.78
C SER A 65 -9.05 5.48 -4.39
N LEU A 66 -8.13 5.04 -5.25
CA LEU A 66 -8.14 3.68 -5.82
C LEU A 66 -8.03 2.59 -4.74
N LEU A 67 -7.24 2.84 -3.69
CA LEU A 67 -7.11 1.92 -2.56
C LEU A 67 -8.42 1.82 -1.75
N LEU A 68 -9.10 2.96 -1.51
CA LEU A 68 -10.41 2.98 -0.86
C LEU A 68 -11.48 2.31 -1.70
N GLU A 69 -11.51 2.55 -3.01
CA GLU A 69 -12.43 1.89 -3.93
C GLU A 69 -12.18 0.37 -3.98
N SER A 70 -10.92 -0.05 -4.00
CA SER A 70 -10.53 -1.46 -3.90
C SER A 70 -11.05 -2.09 -2.60
N PHE A 71 -10.88 -1.41 -1.47
CA PHE A 71 -11.37 -1.88 -0.18
C PHE A 71 -12.91 -1.92 -0.12
N TYR A 72 -13.58 -0.91 -0.67
CA TYR A 72 -15.03 -0.87 -0.78
C TYR A 72 -15.56 -2.03 -1.65
N ALA A 73 -14.93 -2.29 -2.80
CA ALA A 73 -15.24 -3.44 -3.64
C ALA A 73 -15.03 -4.77 -2.88
N LEU A 74 -14.01 -4.86 -2.02
CA LEU A 74 -13.78 -6.03 -1.18
C LEU A 74 -14.93 -6.25 -0.18
N ILE A 75 -15.29 -5.24 0.61
CA ILE A 75 -16.32 -5.37 1.67
C ILE A 75 -17.75 -5.49 1.13
N THR A 76 -17.98 -5.09 -0.13
CA THR A 76 -19.25 -5.33 -0.86
C THR A 76 -19.27 -6.71 -1.55
N GLY A 77 -18.19 -7.49 -1.46
CA GLY A 77 -18.08 -8.85 -2.00
C GLY A 77 -17.64 -8.92 -3.47
N GLN A 78 -17.30 -7.79 -4.11
CA GLN A 78 -16.83 -7.70 -5.49
C GLN A 78 -15.33 -8.02 -5.61
N CYS A 79 -14.96 -9.24 -5.24
CA CYS A 79 -13.59 -9.62 -4.93
C CYS A 79 -12.61 -9.48 -6.12
N ARG A 80 -13.05 -9.78 -7.34
CA ARG A 80 -12.22 -9.60 -8.55
C ARG A 80 -12.03 -8.13 -8.91
N GLY A 81 -13.10 -7.33 -8.81
CA GLY A 81 -13.04 -5.88 -8.99
C GLY A 81 -12.09 -5.23 -7.98
N ALA A 82 -12.14 -5.69 -6.73
CA ALA A 82 -11.24 -5.25 -5.68
C ALA A 82 -9.76 -5.47 -6.04
N LEU A 83 -9.37 -6.64 -6.58
CA LEU A 83 -7.99 -6.91 -7.00
C LEU A 83 -7.56 -6.08 -8.21
N LEU A 84 -8.47 -5.82 -9.15
CA LEU A 84 -8.19 -4.97 -10.31
C LEU A 84 -7.89 -3.53 -9.87
N LEU A 85 -8.72 -2.98 -8.97
CA LEU A 85 -8.51 -1.65 -8.38
C LEU A 85 -7.25 -1.62 -7.52
N LEU A 86 -6.95 -2.70 -6.77
CA LEU A 86 -5.74 -2.81 -5.97
C LEU A 86 -4.48 -2.77 -6.84
N ARG A 87 -4.51 -3.41 -8.01
CA ARG A 87 -3.42 -3.34 -8.99
C ARG A 87 -3.21 -1.91 -9.50
N ALA A 88 -4.29 -1.21 -9.81
CA ALA A 88 -4.23 0.19 -10.24
C ALA A 88 -3.66 1.09 -9.13
N ALA A 89 -4.12 0.90 -7.88
CA ALA A 89 -3.58 1.59 -6.71
C ALA A 89 -2.09 1.31 -6.51
N GLN A 90 -1.65 0.05 -6.66
CA GLN A 90 -0.25 -0.34 -6.57
C GLN A 90 0.60 0.37 -7.63
N GLU A 91 0.16 0.40 -8.88
CA GLU A 91 0.87 1.06 -9.97
C GLU A 91 0.94 2.57 -9.79
N ALA A 92 -0.17 3.20 -9.40
CA ALA A 92 -0.22 4.63 -9.10
C ALA A 92 0.73 4.97 -7.94
N ASN A 93 0.68 4.20 -6.86
CA ASN A 93 1.56 4.38 -5.70
C ASN A 93 3.04 4.26 -6.09
N PHE A 94 3.39 3.26 -6.88
CA PHE A 94 4.77 3.00 -7.27
C PHE A 94 5.35 4.16 -8.09
N LYS A 95 4.55 4.74 -8.99
CA LYS A 95 4.95 5.92 -9.76
C LYS A 95 5.06 7.16 -8.87
N PHE A 96 4.05 7.37 -8.01
CA PHE A 96 4.03 8.48 -7.06
C PHE A 96 5.29 8.48 -6.16
N VAL A 97 5.60 7.35 -5.52
CA VAL A 97 6.75 7.27 -4.61
C VAL A 97 8.06 7.52 -5.37
N LEU A 98 8.23 6.94 -6.56
CA LEU A 98 9.42 7.18 -7.38
C LEU A 98 9.59 8.66 -7.73
N GLU A 99 8.54 9.33 -8.20
CA GLU A 99 8.62 10.75 -8.54
C GLU A 99 8.86 11.62 -7.29
N LYS A 100 8.27 11.27 -6.14
CA LYS A 100 8.55 11.95 -4.88
C LYS A 100 9.98 11.79 -4.40
N GLU A 101 10.54 10.59 -4.47
CA GLU A 101 11.96 10.35 -4.16
C GLU A 101 12.87 11.18 -5.07
N ARG A 102 12.56 11.26 -6.36
CA ARG A 102 13.29 12.14 -7.30
C ARG A 102 13.19 13.60 -6.90
N GLY A 103 12.01 14.05 -6.46
CA GLY A 103 11.81 15.39 -5.93
C GLY A 103 12.69 15.67 -4.70
N VAL A 104 12.76 14.74 -3.76
CA VAL A 104 13.65 14.82 -2.59
C VAL A 104 15.11 14.92 -3.03
N MET A 105 15.56 14.01 -3.92
CA MET A 105 16.92 14.00 -4.44
C MET A 105 17.29 15.30 -5.16
N LEU A 106 16.35 15.93 -5.89
CA LEU A 106 16.58 17.20 -6.59
C LEU A 106 16.69 18.39 -5.64
N ASN A 107 16.00 18.35 -4.50
CA ASN A 107 16.14 19.38 -3.47
C ASN A 107 17.56 19.38 -2.88
N ASP A 108 18.15 18.19 -2.70
CA ASP A 108 19.53 18.04 -2.20
C ASP A 108 20.58 18.28 -3.29
N ASN A 109 20.31 17.79 -4.50
CA ASN A 109 21.20 17.92 -5.65
C ASN A 109 20.43 18.23 -6.95
N PRO A 110 20.30 19.53 -7.30
CA PRO A 110 19.55 19.96 -8.49
C PRO A 110 20.14 19.53 -9.83
N THR A 111 21.39 19.02 -9.87
CA THR A 111 22.05 18.60 -11.12
C THR A 111 21.79 17.13 -11.46
N LEU A 112 21.04 16.40 -10.63
CA LEU A 112 20.71 15.01 -10.91
C LEU A 112 19.78 14.88 -12.13
N GLU A 113 20.13 13.94 -13.02
CA GLU A 113 19.30 13.59 -14.15
C GLU A 113 18.60 12.25 -13.92
N PHE A 114 17.33 12.19 -14.31
CA PHE A 114 16.49 11.01 -14.19
C PHE A 114 15.96 10.55 -15.54
N GLN A 115 15.95 9.24 -15.74
CA GLN A 115 15.31 8.66 -16.91
C GLN A 115 13.79 8.81 -16.78
N LYS A 116 13.13 9.28 -17.85
CA LYS A 116 11.66 9.35 -17.93
C LYS A 116 11.04 8.01 -17.58
N LEU A 117 9.87 8.03 -16.92
CA LEU A 117 9.15 6.80 -16.57
C LEU A 117 8.80 5.97 -17.81
N ASP A 118 8.80 4.64 -17.64
CA ASP A 118 8.33 3.70 -18.67
C ASP A 118 6.90 3.26 -18.33
N PHE A 119 6.11 2.90 -19.33
CA PHE A 119 4.80 2.29 -19.09
C PHE A 119 4.92 0.85 -18.57
N ARG A 120 6.06 0.19 -18.81
CA ARG A 120 6.33 -1.17 -18.34
C ARG A 120 6.79 -1.13 -16.89
N PHE A 121 5.99 -1.73 -16.00
CA PHE A 121 6.27 -1.82 -14.57
C PHE A 121 7.69 -2.32 -14.26
N LYS A 122 8.18 -3.32 -15.01
CA LYS A 122 9.54 -3.88 -14.85
C LYS A 122 10.64 -2.83 -15.07
N GLU A 123 10.50 -1.97 -16.08
CA GLU A 123 11.48 -0.92 -16.36
C GLU A 123 11.40 0.21 -15.34
N THR A 124 10.19 0.56 -14.91
CA THR A 124 9.99 1.54 -13.83
C THR A 124 10.60 1.05 -12.51
N LYS A 125 10.46 -0.24 -12.18
CA LYS A 125 11.11 -0.86 -11.02
C LYS A 125 12.63 -0.76 -11.10
N ARG A 126 13.22 -1.10 -12.26
CA ARG A 126 14.67 -0.97 -12.48
C ARG A 126 15.16 0.46 -12.27
N LYS A 127 14.42 1.45 -12.80
CA LYS A 127 14.72 2.87 -12.62
C LYS A 127 14.63 3.27 -11.15
N PHE A 128 13.61 2.80 -10.44
CA PHE A 128 13.43 3.10 -9.02
C PHE A 128 14.63 2.61 -8.19
N ILE A 129 15.03 1.34 -8.33
CA ILE A 129 16.21 0.80 -7.62
C ILE A 129 17.47 1.61 -7.95
N ASN A 130 17.69 1.94 -9.23
CA ASN A 130 18.87 2.71 -9.65
C ASN A 130 18.87 4.13 -9.10
N ASP A 131 17.69 4.75 -8.98
CA ASP A 131 17.56 6.10 -8.44
C ASP A 131 17.75 6.10 -6.92
N LEU A 132 17.20 5.12 -6.18
CA LEU A 132 17.43 4.99 -4.73
C LEU A 132 18.91 4.88 -4.36
N LYS A 133 19.70 4.15 -5.16
CA LYS A 133 21.15 3.98 -4.95
C LYS A 133 21.94 5.29 -4.98
N LYS A 134 21.35 6.37 -5.50
CA LYS A 134 21.99 7.69 -5.53
C LYS A 134 21.96 8.39 -4.18
N CYS A 135 21.03 8.03 -3.29
CA CYS A 135 20.83 8.73 -2.01
C CYS A 135 20.69 7.81 -0.80
N LEU A 136 20.46 6.51 -0.97
CA LEU A 136 20.31 5.55 0.13
C LEU A 136 21.27 4.37 -0.03
N ASP A 137 21.91 4.03 1.07
CA ASP A 137 22.67 2.79 1.21
C ASP A 137 21.73 1.57 1.22
N GLU A 138 22.09 0.54 0.45
CA GLU A 138 21.27 -0.66 0.27
C GLU A 138 21.26 -1.56 1.51
N ASP A 139 22.35 -1.61 2.28
CA ASP A 139 22.41 -2.43 3.48
C ASP A 139 21.57 -1.80 4.60
N ASP A 140 21.64 -0.48 4.74
CA ASP A 140 20.89 0.28 5.74
C ASP A 140 19.38 0.30 5.46
N PHE A 141 18.99 0.39 4.18
CA PHE A 141 17.59 0.45 3.75
C PHE A 141 17.14 -0.80 2.99
N SER A 142 17.74 -1.96 3.27
CA SER A 142 17.45 -3.23 2.57
C SER A 142 15.96 -3.55 2.46
N GLU A 143 15.18 -3.28 3.51
CA GLU A 143 13.71 -3.46 3.50
C GLU A 143 12.98 -2.58 2.49
N TYR A 144 13.51 -1.39 2.19
CA TYR A 144 12.95 -0.50 1.17
C TYR A 144 13.23 -1.07 -0.23
N TYR A 145 14.47 -1.46 -0.50
CA TYR A 145 14.87 -2.12 -1.75
C TYR A 145 14.09 -3.42 -1.98
N ASP A 146 13.96 -4.24 -0.95
CA ASP A 146 13.14 -5.46 -0.96
C ASP A 146 11.67 -5.17 -1.29
N SER A 147 11.14 -4.07 -0.76
CA SER A 147 9.75 -3.67 -1.02
C SER A 147 9.57 -3.25 -2.47
N VAL A 148 10.53 -2.53 -3.05
CA VAL A 148 10.52 -2.16 -4.48
C VAL A 148 10.59 -3.41 -5.36
N GLU A 149 11.42 -4.39 -5.04
CA GLU A 149 11.51 -5.67 -5.78
C GLU A 149 10.23 -6.50 -5.67
N LYS A 150 9.71 -6.68 -4.45
CA LYS A 150 8.49 -7.47 -4.20
C LYS A 150 7.24 -6.85 -4.84
N ASN A 151 7.21 -5.54 -5.06
CA ASN A 151 6.10 -4.89 -5.77
C ASN A 151 5.91 -5.46 -7.18
N LEU A 152 6.98 -5.69 -7.95
CA LEU A 152 6.87 -6.28 -9.29
C LEU A 152 6.28 -7.69 -9.24
N PHE A 153 6.72 -8.50 -8.27
CA PHE A 153 6.20 -9.86 -8.08
C PHE A 153 4.69 -9.86 -7.80
N PHE A 154 4.22 -9.00 -6.89
CA PHE A 154 2.79 -8.93 -6.59
C PHE A 154 1.98 -8.30 -7.72
N TYR A 155 2.54 -7.33 -8.45
CA TYR A 155 1.90 -6.76 -9.64
C TYR A 155 1.65 -7.85 -10.70
N GLN A 156 2.63 -8.75 -10.92
CA GLN A 156 2.48 -9.88 -11.83
C GLN A 156 1.40 -10.86 -11.35
N LYS A 157 1.32 -11.14 -10.04
CA LYS A 157 0.26 -11.97 -9.46
C LYS A 157 -1.13 -11.36 -9.64
N LEU A 158 -1.30 -10.09 -9.32
CA LEU A 158 -2.57 -9.38 -9.53
C LEU A 158 -2.95 -9.37 -11.02
N SER A 159 -1.97 -9.18 -11.91
CA SER A 159 -2.19 -9.25 -13.35
C SER A 159 -2.70 -10.63 -13.77
N ALA A 160 -2.08 -11.70 -13.29
CA ALA A 160 -2.51 -13.07 -13.57
C ALA A 160 -3.96 -13.32 -13.12
N VAL A 161 -4.36 -12.85 -11.94
CA VAL A 161 -5.73 -13.00 -11.43
C VAL A 161 -6.74 -12.16 -12.22
N SER A 162 -6.35 -10.97 -12.69
CA SER A 162 -7.21 -10.12 -13.54
C SER A 162 -7.40 -10.68 -14.96
N HIS A 163 -6.43 -11.49 -15.44
CA HIS A 163 -6.43 -12.09 -16.78
C HIS A 163 -6.79 -13.58 -16.78
N SER A 164 -6.98 -14.22 -15.62
CA SER A 164 -7.52 -15.57 -15.50
C SER A 164 -9.03 -15.56 -15.77
N VAL A 165 -9.37 -15.27 -17.02
CA VAL A 165 -10.66 -15.60 -17.61
C VAL A 165 -10.69 -17.12 -17.76
N SER A 166 -11.76 -17.76 -17.30
CA SER A 166 -12.04 -19.17 -17.59
C SER A 166 -11.92 -19.41 -19.09
N SER A 167 -11.05 -20.31 -19.50
CA SER A 167 -10.56 -20.56 -20.86
C SER A 167 -11.61 -21.06 -21.88
N GLY A 168 -12.83 -20.49 -21.91
CA GLY A 168 -13.93 -21.09 -22.65
C GLY A 168 -15.05 -20.17 -23.12
N THR A 169 -14.94 -18.85 -23.06
CA THR A 169 -16.01 -17.99 -23.60
C THR A 169 -15.43 -16.71 -24.22
N PRO A 170 -15.74 -16.40 -25.49
CA PRO A 170 -15.36 -15.13 -26.09
C PRO A 170 -16.13 -14.02 -25.37
N ILE A 171 -15.43 -13.33 -24.48
CA ILE A 171 -16.01 -12.26 -23.68
C ILE A 171 -16.42 -11.12 -24.59
N THR A 172 -17.72 -10.84 -24.64
CA THR A 172 -18.17 -9.47 -24.90
C THR A 172 -17.97 -8.65 -23.62
N ASN A 173 -17.46 -7.41 -23.71
CA ASN A 173 -17.07 -6.59 -22.55
C ASN A 173 -18.11 -6.56 -21.41
N VAL A 174 -19.40 -6.68 -21.74
CA VAL A 174 -20.53 -6.69 -20.78
C VAL A 174 -20.55 -7.95 -19.90
N GLU A 175 -20.18 -9.12 -20.45
CA GLU A 175 -20.16 -10.40 -19.72
C GLU A 175 -18.99 -10.47 -18.73
N TYR A 176 -17.85 -9.86 -19.04
CA TYR A 176 -16.73 -9.76 -18.10
C TYR A 176 -17.12 -9.01 -16.85
N PHE A 177 -17.68 -7.80 -17.00
CA PHE A 177 -18.13 -6.99 -15.85
C PHE A 177 -19.27 -7.69 -15.09
N SER A 178 -20.20 -8.34 -15.79
CA SER A 178 -21.28 -9.12 -15.17
C SER A 178 -20.76 -10.32 -14.37
N SER A 179 -19.66 -10.94 -14.82
CA SER A 179 -19.03 -12.09 -14.15
C SER A 179 -18.22 -11.72 -12.89
N LEU A 180 -17.91 -10.43 -12.68
CA LEU A 180 -17.18 -9.95 -11.49
C LEU A 180 -18.03 -10.02 -10.21
N HIS A 181 -19.35 -10.13 -10.31
CA HIS A 181 -20.29 -10.17 -9.18
C HIS A 181 -20.46 -11.55 -8.54
N ASN A 182 -20.05 -12.63 -9.20
CA ASN A 182 -20.15 -13.97 -8.60
C ASN A 182 -19.08 -14.13 -7.52
N ASN A 183 -19.43 -14.73 -6.38
CA ASN A 183 -18.50 -15.13 -5.30
C ASN A 183 -17.42 -16.06 -5.87
N THR A 184 -16.36 -15.46 -6.40
CA THR A 184 -15.33 -16.08 -7.25
C THR A 184 -14.00 -16.23 -6.53
N ILE A 185 -14.02 -16.20 -5.20
CA ILE A 185 -12.86 -16.58 -4.41
C ILE A 185 -12.74 -18.11 -4.46
N ILE A 186 -11.93 -18.62 -5.39
CA ILE A 186 -11.61 -20.06 -5.51
C ILE A 186 -10.76 -20.51 -4.31
N ASP A 187 -9.79 -19.68 -3.92
CA ASP A 187 -8.98 -19.87 -2.71
C ASP A 187 -8.99 -18.58 -1.86
N ARG A 188 -9.68 -18.65 -0.72
CA ARG A 188 -9.85 -17.51 0.19
C ARG A 188 -8.56 -17.13 0.90
N ALA A 189 -7.77 -18.12 1.31
CA ALA A 189 -6.54 -17.86 2.02
C ALA A 189 -5.53 -17.18 1.08
N GLU A 190 -5.40 -17.68 -0.16
CA GLU A 190 -4.51 -17.07 -1.16
C GLU A 190 -4.98 -15.66 -1.55
N TYR A 191 -6.28 -15.46 -1.74
CA TYR A 191 -6.86 -14.15 -2.08
C TYR A 191 -6.49 -13.08 -1.04
N PHE A 192 -6.83 -13.31 0.24
CA PHE A 192 -6.58 -12.33 1.30
C PHE A 192 -5.08 -12.16 1.55
N LYS A 193 -4.29 -13.23 1.44
CA LYS A 193 -2.83 -13.13 1.51
C LYS A 193 -2.27 -12.26 0.40
N LEU A 194 -2.76 -12.38 -0.84
CA LEU A 194 -2.30 -11.52 -1.93
C LEU A 194 -2.68 -10.07 -1.68
N PHE A 195 -3.92 -9.81 -1.27
CA PHE A 195 -4.41 -8.47 -0.96
C PHE A 195 -3.56 -7.82 0.15
N ASP A 196 -3.42 -8.50 1.29
CA ASP A 196 -2.62 -8.07 2.44
C ASP A 196 -1.18 -7.76 2.04
N ASN A 197 -0.52 -8.66 1.30
CA ASN A 197 0.85 -8.43 0.85
C ASN A 197 0.98 -7.21 -0.08
N VAL A 198 0.00 -6.94 -0.95
CA VAL A 198 0.07 -5.76 -1.83
C VAL A 198 -0.08 -4.48 -1.01
N VAL A 199 -1.04 -4.43 -0.09
CA VAL A 199 -1.26 -3.25 0.73
C VAL A 199 -0.09 -3.02 1.70
N ASP A 200 0.51 -4.08 2.24
CA ASP A 200 1.78 -4.02 3.00
C ASP A 200 2.88 -3.33 2.17
N LYS A 201 3.04 -3.71 0.90
CA LYS A 201 4.05 -3.08 0.04
C LYS A 201 3.73 -1.64 -0.32
N ILE A 202 2.45 -1.30 -0.52
CA ILE A 202 2.03 0.10 -0.68
C ILE A 202 2.38 0.90 0.59
N PHE A 203 2.06 0.37 1.77
CA PHE A 203 2.38 1.01 3.05
C PHE A 203 3.90 1.21 3.21
N LEU A 204 4.71 0.16 3.03
CA LEU A 204 6.15 0.24 3.23
C LEU A 204 6.83 1.25 2.30
N LEU A 205 6.43 1.33 1.02
CA LEU A 205 6.98 2.36 0.12
C LEU A 205 6.69 3.77 0.63
N ASN A 206 5.47 4.03 1.12
CA ASN A 206 5.12 5.34 1.67
C ASN A 206 5.79 5.62 3.02
N TYR A 207 5.92 4.61 3.87
CA TYR A 207 6.61 4.71 5.16
C TYR A 207 8.08 5.11 4.98
N PHE A 208 8.79 4.49 4.03
CA PHE A 208 10.17 4.84 3.73
C PHE A 208 10.31 6.15 2.94
N LEU A 209 9.33 6.52 2.11
CA LEU A 209 9.32 7.82 1.45
C LEU A 209 9.40 8.97 2.46
N ILE A 210 8.65 8.87 3.56
CA ILE A 210 8.55 9.92 4.59
C ILE A 210 9.62 9.80 5.68
N ARG A 211 10.65 8.97 5.49
CA ARG A 211 11.68 8.63 6.49
C ARG A 211 12.30 9.85 7.19
N GLU A 212 12.57 10.93 6.45
CA GLU A 212 13.17 12.16 6.99
C GLU A 212 12.28 12.82 8.06
N SER A 213 10.95 12.77 7.86
CA SER A 213 9.98 13.20 8.87
C SER A 213 9.98 12.22 10.05
N LEU A 214 9.93 10.92 9.78
CA LEU A 214 9.83 9.88 10.82
C LEU A 214 10.99 9.89 11.81
N ILE A 215 12.21 10.25 11.39
CA ILE A 215 13.37 10.43 12.29
C ILE A 215 13.01 11.35 13.46
N ASN A 216 12.19 12.37 13.23
CA ASN A 216 11.84 13.39 14.21
C ASN A 216 10.64 13.05 15.10
N TRP A 217 9.85 12.04 14.73
CA TRP A 217 8.65 11.66 15.49
C TRP A 217 8.97 11.05 16.85
N ASP A 218 7.98 11.03 17.75
CA ASP A 218 8.05 10.24 18.97
C ASP A 218 7.99 8.74 18.62
N SER A 219 8.93 7.95 19.15
CA SER A 219 8.98 6.50 18.93
C SER A 219 7.74 5.79 19.46
N TYR A 220 7.11 6.26 20.54
CA TYR A 220 5.88 5.66 21.06
C TYR A 220 4.72 5.82 20.08
N ILE A 221 4.62 6.97 19.41
CA ILE A 221 3.60 7.20 18.37
C ILE A 221 3.83 6.28 17.17
N LEU A 222 5.09 6.08 16.76
CA LEU A 222 5.44 5.16 15.68
C LEU A 222 5.17 3.71 16.05
N GLU A 223 5.47 3.32 17.30
CA GLU A 223 5.11 2.01 17.82
C GLU A 223 3.61 1.80 17.75
N ASP A 224 2.81 2.71 18.33
CA ASP A 224 1.35 2.60 18.32
C ASP A 224 0.78 2.50 16.90
N LEU A 225 1.28 3.30 15.96
CA LEU A 225 0.85 3.26 14.55
C LEU A 225 1.19 1.91 13.90
N LEU A 226 2.45 1.47 13.99
CA LEU A 226 2.90 0.23 13.34
C LEU A 226 2.27 -1.01 13.98
N ARG A 227 1.91 -0.95 15.27
CA ARG A 227 1.24 -2.04 15.99
C ARG A 227 -0.17 -2.33 15.50
N ILE A 228 -0.80 -1.40 14.78
CA ILE A 228 -2.09 -1.64 14.12
C ILE A 228 -1.94 -2.73 13.05
N MET A 229 -0.81 -2.76 12.34
CA MET A 229 -0.57 -3.66 11.21
C MET A 229 0.34 -4.84 11.58
N TYR A 230 1.29 -4.62 12.48
CA TYR A 230 2.41 -5.53 12.68
C TYR A 230 2.59 -5.99 14.12
N GLY A 231 3.21 -7.18 14.26
CA GLY A 231 3.70 -7.66 15.54
C GLY A 231 4.90 -6.86 16.09
N LYS A 232 5.23 -7.10 17.36
CA LYS A 232 6.30 -6.40 18.11
C LYS A 232 7.63 -6.38 17.37
N ARG A 233 8.02 -7.54 16.85
CA ARG A 233 9.31 -7.71 16.18
C ARG A 233 9.42 -6.83 14.95
N ARG A 234 8.44 -6.92 14.04
CA ARG A 234 8.45 -6.16 12.78
C ARG A 234 8.36 -4.66 13.03
N THR A 235 7.53 -4.25 13.99
CA THR A 235 7.42 -2.84 14.42
C THR A 235 8.78 -2.30 14.84
N LYS A 236 9.47 -3.00 15.75
CA LYS A 236 10.79 -2.59 16.25
C LYS A 236 11.81 -2.46 15.10
N THR A 237 11.86 -3.44 14.21
CA THR A 237 12.78 -3.41 13.05
C THR A 237 12.53 -2.19 12.15
N LEU A 238 11.27 -1.87 11.84
CA LEU A 238 10.96 -0.71 10.98
C LEU A 238 11.30 0.63 11.64
N ILE A 239 11.16 0.72 12.96
CA ILE A 239 11.55 1.92 13.72
C ILE A 239 13.06 2.05 13.76
N GLU A 240 13.80 0.96 14.01
CA GLU A 240 15.26 0.96 14.06
C GLU A 240 15.87 1.44 12.74
N ILE A 241 15.32 1.02 11.59
CA ILE A 241 15.80 1.47 10.27
C ILE A 241 15.69 2.99 10.13
N VAL A 242 14.54 3.59 10.47
CA VAL A 242 14.32 5.03 10.29
C VAL A 242 14.84 5.87 11.46
N LYS A 243 15.25 5.29 12.59
CA LYS A 243 15.76 6.00 13.78
C LYS A 243 17.26 5.86 14.00
N LYS A 244 17.97 5.18 13.08
CA LYS A 244 19.37 4.75 13.25
C LYS A 244 20.31 5.88 13.71
N ASP A 245 20.13 7.09 13.19
CA ASP A 245 20.97 8.25 13.53
C ASP A 245 20.74 8.81 14.95
N LYS A 246 19.54 8.65 15.53
CA LYS A 246 19.24 9.05 16.91
C LYS A 246 19.69 8.04 17.96
N ILE A 247 19.95 6.80 17.56
CA ILE A 247 20.39 5.72 18.49
C ILE A 247 21.92 5.73 18.62
N SER A 248 22.61 6.36 17.67
CA SER A 248 24.09 6.43 17.59
C SER A 248 24.66 7.78 18.05
N SER A 249 23.80 8.71 18.49
CA SER A 249 24.13 10.04 19.05
C SER A 249 23.77 10.11 20.53
#